data_AF-A0A6A4GZ03-F1
#
_entry.id   AF-A0A6A4GZ03-F1
#
_cell.length_a   1.000
_cell.length_b   1.000
_cell.length_c   1.000
_cell.angle_alpha   90.00
_cell.angle_beta   90.00
_cell.angle_gamma   90.00
#
_symmetry.space_group_name_H-M   'P 1'
#
loop_
_entity.id
_entity.type
_entity.pdbx_description
1 polymer ?
#
loop_
_entity_poly.entity_id
_entity_poly.type
_entity_poly.pdbx_seq_one_letter_code
_entity_poly.pdbx_strand_id
1 'polypeptide(L)'
;MEVFDLPTLDPDLGLSLVAGESFPSAVVSASAVGFPSLHTLPHTHAVLGYHHVNVHGTESRNQSIVVQIKNTYESRKTEDIGREVLGKRTFIGWPFLQEGMVVALSDELFRYEKVLVGGGVGSEKVIGTPHNQNGLGYWKSKADRIENVYSKRFGVVTGPVEVLLHVRPLKGLKRLEDGSFIKDYEGIDKETEAAVQMTISSSAGVEDPRFVERAAPKLEDEFPEGSRIFFLGEHAYGVAAQVSGTTDDSLSVVLAFFPSDTTENAQFKSIVNSETLSSTSPSQSRWHPAFTAASILNISNRALSKITSSFMIITSDGVKHNLGLSIKFEAKGLKVVGYSRKGNGNDGIRGGGARQNWEYSDKAIELIREYLNAFPEIFMCLDAGGDGVCFPLSPL
;
A
#
# COMPACT_ATOMS: atom_id res chain seq x y z
N MET A 1 1.56 -36.79 -21.30
CA MET A 1 1.72 -37.32 -19.93
C MET A 1 3.02 -36.76 -19.43
N GLU A 2 2.98 -35.87 -18.44
CA GLU A 2 4.19 -35.49 -17.72
C GLU A 2 4.60 -36.68 -16.84
N VAL A 3 5.85 -37.11 -16.96
CA VAL A 3 6.41 -38.20 -16.16
C VAL A 3 6.66 -37.66 -14.76
N PHE A 4 6.07 -38.30 -13.76
CA PHE A 4 6.31 -37.97 -12.36
C PHE A 4 7.37 -38.93 -11.82
N ASP A 5 8.60 -38.44 -11.65
CA ASP A 5 9.69 -39.22 -11.07
C ASP A 5 9.47 -39.37 -9.55
N LEU A 6 9.26 -40.61 -9.10
CA LEU A 6 9.14 -40.92 -7.69
C LEU A 6 10.52 -40.85 -7.02
N PRO A 7 10.66 -40.18 -5.86
CA PRO A 7 11.90 -40.18 -5.12
C PRO A 7 12.27 -41.60 -4.68
N THR A 8 13.46 -42.05 -5.04
CA THR A 8 13.97 -43.40 -4.69
C THR A 8 14.45 -43.40 -3.24
N LEU A 9 13.61 -43.91 -2.34
CA LEU A 9 14.03 -44.34 -1.01
C LEU A 9 14.71 -45.71 -1.12
N ASP A 10 15.87 -45.76 -1.78
CA ASP A 10 16.63 -47.00 -1.89
C ASP A 10 17.19 -47.39 -0.51
N PRO A 11 16.85 -48.58 0.03
CA PRO A 11 17.43 -49.04 1.29
C PRO A 11 18.97 -49.16 1.26
N ASP A 12 19.58 -49.28 0.08
CA ASP A 12 21.04 -49.33 -0.07
C ASP A 12 21.71 -47.93 -0.01
N LEU A 13 20.94 -46.85 -0.13
CA LEU A 13 21.43 -45.46 -0.03
C LEU A 13 21.64 -44.98 1.42
N GLY A 14 21.21 -45.77 2.43
CA GLY A 14 21.46 -45.47 3.85
C GLY A 14 20.87 -44.14 4.33
N LEU A 15 19.81 -43.64 3.70
CA LEU A 15 19.20 -42.34 4.02
C LEU A 15 18.42 -42.42 5.34
N SER A 16 18.94 -41.77 6.38
CA SER A 16 18.24 -41.60 7.66
C SER A 16 17.43 -40.30 7.70
N LEU A 17 16.30 -40.30 8.40
CA LEU A 17 15.58 -39.08 8.71
C LEU A 17 16.49 -38.08 9.44
N VAL A 18 16.62 -36.89 8.89
CA VAL A 18 17.37 -35.78 9.48
C VAL A 18 16.44 -35.07 10.48
N ALA A 19 16.69 -35.26 11.78
CA ALA A 19 15.89 -34.64 12.84
C ALA A 19 16.48 -33.30 13.29
N GLY A 20 15.69 -32.22 13.20
CA GLY A 20 16.06 -30.88 13.69
C GLY A 20 16.92 -30.05 12.73
N GLU A 21 17.65 -29.06 13.27
CA GLU A 21 18.55 -28.14 12.54
C GLU A 21 19.86 -28.81 12.11
N SER A 22 19.79 -29.99 11.50
CA SER A 22 20.96 -30.84 11.20
C SER A 22 21.54 -30.61 9.80
N PHE A 23 21.14 -29.54 9.10
CA PHE A 23 21.88 -29.04 7.94
C PHE A 23 22.93 -28.04 8.41
N PRO A 24 24.24 -28.38 8.39
CA PRO A 24 25.30 -27.43 8.71
C PRO A 24 25.34 -26.21 7.76
N SER A 25 24.61 -26.26 6.63
CA SER A 25 24.39 -25.15 5.70
C SER A 25 23.05 -24.42 5.89
N ALA A 26 22.18 -24.85 6.82
CA ALA A 26 20.99 -24.08 7.16
C ALA A 26 21.44 -22.83 7.90
N VAL A 27 21.49 -21.73 7.15
CA VAL A 27 21.85 -20.42 7.67
C VAL A 27 20.69 -19.95 8.55
N VAL A 28 20.70 -20.32 9.84
CA VAL A 28 19.94 -19.63 10.90
C VAL A 28 20.67 -18.32 11.21
N SER A 29 21.00 -17.52 10.19
CA SER A 29 21.54 -16.20 10.43
C SER A 29 20.38 -15.28 10.77
N ALA A 30 20.64 -14.39 11.72
CA ALA A 30 19.76 -13.28 12.08
C ALA A 30 19.38 -12.37 10.89
N SER A 31 19.85 -12.64 9.68
CA SER A 31 19.88 -11.72 8.55
C SER A 31 19.58 -12.39 7.22
N ALA A 32 18.86 -13.52 7.21
CA ALA A 32 18.30 -14.07 5.97
C ALA A 32 17.39 -13.02 5.32
N VAL A 33 17.70 -12.64 4.09
CA VAL A 33 17.05 -11.50 3.45
C VAL A 33 15.55 -11.75 3.25
N GLY A 34 14.73 -10.77 3.64
CA GLY A 34 13.27 -10.87 3.58
C GLY A 34 12.63 -11.65 4.73
N PHE A 35 13.41 -12.31 5.60
CA PHE A 35 12.89 -12.98 6.79
C PHE A 35 12.98 -12.05 8.01
N PRO A 36 11.92 -11.98 8.83
CA PRO A 36 11.95 -11.15 10.03
C PRO A 36 12.90 -11.74 11.08
N SER A 37 13.61 -10.86 11.79
CA SER A 37 14.52 -11.29 12.86
C SER A 37 14.59 -10.26 13.99
N LEU A 38 14.44 -10.75 15.22
CA LEU A 38 14.55 -9.92 16.43
C LEU A 38 16.01 -9.61 16.80
N HIS A 39 16.97 -10.39 16.29
CA HIS A 39 18.39 -10.29 16.65
C HIS A 39 19.12 -9.13 15.96
N THR A 40 18.45 -8.45 15.02
CA THR A 40 19.03 -7.36 14.23
C THR A 40 19.07 -6.02 14.98
N LEU A 41 18.26 -5.86 16.03
CA LEU A 41 18.27 -4.69 16.91
C LEU A 41 18.56 -5.08 18.37
N PRO A 42 19.37 -4.29 19.09
CA PRO A 42 19.57 -4.50 20.51
C PRO A 42 18.27 -4.21 21.27
N HIS A 43 17.77 -5.22 21.97
CA HIS A 43 16.60 -5.13 22.83
C HIS A 43 16.98 -5.61 24.22
N THR A 44 16.42 -4.98 25.26
CA THR A 44 16.82 -5.21 26.64
C THR A 44 16.29 -6.55 27.14
N HIS A 45 14.97 -6.75 27.09
CA HIS A 45 14.30 -7.96 27.51
C HIS A 45 12.99 -8.14 26.74
N ALA A 46 12.55 -9.40 26.60
CA ALA A 46 11.19 -9.74 26.18
C ALA A 46 10.40 -10.16 27.43
N VAL A 47 9.30 -9.46 27.73
CA VAL A 47 8.50 -9.67 28.94
C VAL A 47 7.09 -10.12 28.56
N LEU A 48 6.56 -11.13 29.24
CA LEU A 48 5.16 -11.53 29.08
C LEU A 48 4.28 -10.62 29.94
N GLY A 49 3.35 -9.88 29.31
CA GLY A 49 2.51 -8.92 30.02
C GLY A 49 1.23 -8.55 29.27
N TYR A 50 0.28 -7.93 29.99
CA TYR A 50 -0.94 -7.39 29.37
C TYR A 50 -0.61 -6.04 28.71
N HIS A 51 -0.72 -5.99 27.37
CA HIS A 51 -0.37 -4.79 26.59
C HIS A 51 -1.46 -4.33 25.60
N HIS A 52 -2.58 -5.08 25.55
CA HIS A 52 -3.72 -4.80 24.68
C HIS A 52 -3.35 -4.66 23.20
N VAL A 53 -2.49 -5.56 22.71
CA VAL A 53 -2.08 -5.61 21.30
C VAL A 53 -3.29 -5.92 20.42
N ASN A 54 -3.43 -5.20 19.31
CA ASN A 54 -4.50 -5.34 18.34
C ASN A 54 -3.92 -5.78 16.98
N VAL A 55 -4.06 -7.07 16.67
CA VAL A 55 -3.62 -7.65 15.39
C VAL A 55 -4.79 -7.80 14.40
N HIS A 56 -5.99 -8.12 14.90
CA HIS A 56 -7.16 -8.51 14.08
C HIS A 56 -8.38 -7.57 14.25
N GLY A 57 -8.14 -6.31 14.60
CA GLY A 57 -9.19 -5.29 14.72
C GLY A 57 -9.78 -5.12 16.13
N THR A 58 -9.47 -6.03 17.07
CA THR A 58 -9.82 -5.90 18.48
C THR A 58 -8.59 -6.09 19.37
N GLU A 59 -8.56 -5.37 20.49
CA GLU A 59 -7.48 -5.48 21.47
C GLU A 59 -7.53 -6.83 22.18
N SER A 60 -6.36 -7.45 22.32
CA SER A 60 -6.21 -8.69 23.10
C SER A 60 -6.51 -8.44 24.57
N ARG A 61 -7.22 -9.40 25.18
CA ARG A 61 -7.44 -9.49 26.63
C ARG A 61 -6.42 -10.37 27.34
N ASN A 62 -5.58 -11.08 26.57
CA ASN A 62 -4.57 -12.00 27.08
C ASN A 62 -3.20 -11.32 27.13
N GLN A 63 -2.24 -11.98 27.80
CA GLN A 63 -0.86 -11.53 27.82
C GLN A 63 -0.20 -11.72 26.45
N SER A 64 0.69 -10.79 26.09
CA SER A 64 1.53 -10.82 24.90
C SER A 64 3.00 -10.72 25.31
N ILE A 65 3.89 -11.24 24.46
CA ILE A 65 5.34 -10.98 24.61
C ILE A 65 5.58 -9.55 24.15
N VAL A 66 6.13 -8.73 25.04
CA VAL A 66 6.46 -7.33 24.80
C VAL A 66 7.97 -7.19 24.72
N VAL A 67 8.46 -6.65 23.59
CA VAL A 67 9.89 -6.44 23.36
C VAL A 67 10.25 -4.98 23.62
N GLN A 68 11.21 -4.73 24.50
CA GLN A 68 11.70 -3.39 24.79
C GLN A 68 13.01 -3.11 24.05
N ILE A 69 13.00 -2.10 23.18
CA ILE A 69 14.14 -1.72 22.36
C ILE A 69 15.12 -0.86 23.18
N LYS A 70 16.42 -1.11 23.01
CA LYS A 70 17.47 -0.30 23.62
C LYS A 70 17.89 0.80 22.64
N ASN A 71 17.66 2.06 23.01
CA ASN A 71 18.06 3.20 22.18
C ASN A 71 19.59 3.39 22.22
N THR A 72 20.28 3.03 21.12
CA THR A 72 21.73 3.24 20.97
C THR A 72 22.12 4.69 20.66
N TYR A 73 21.13 5.55 20.39
CA TYR A 73 21.31 6.95 20.03
C TYR A 73 20.95 7.91 21.18
N GLU A 74 20.62 7.36 22.35
CA GLU A 74 20.30 8.15 23.54
C GLU A 74 21.42 9.14 23.88
N SER A 75 21.04 10.38 24.21
CA SER A 75 21.97 11.48 24.54
C SER A 75 22.94 11.91 23.42
N ARG A 76 22.78 11.42 22.18
CA ARG A 76 23.55 11.91 21.03
C ARG A 76 22.87 13.14 20.41
N LYS A 77 23.66 14.09 19.90
CA LYS A 77 23.12 15.23 19.19
C LYS A 77 22.61 14.83 17.81
N THR A 78 21.49 15.42 17.40
CA THR A 78 20.83 15.19 16.12
C THR A 78 21.79 15.42 14.94
N GLU A 79 22.65 16.44 15.00
CA GLU A 79 23.64 16.75 13.96
C GLU A 79 24.73 15.66 13.84
N ASP A 80 25.14 15.07 14.95
CA ASP A 80 26.15 14.03 14.98
C ASP A 80 25.63 12.74 14.37
N ILE A 81 24.37 12.40 14.68
CA ILE A 81 23.64 11.31 14.02
C ILE A 81 23.55 11.59 12.52
N GLY A 82 23.18 12.82 12.14
CA GLY A 82 23.06 13.21 10.74
C GLY A 82 24.32 13.07 9.92
N ARG A 83 25.49 13.41 10.48
CA ARG A 83 26.78 13.21 9.81
C ARG A 83 27.07 11.72 9.54
N GLU A 84 26.55 10.84 10.38
CA GLU A 84 26.74 9.40 10.24
C GLU A 84 25.78 8.77 9.22
N VAL A 85 24.51 9.19 9.20
CA VAL A 85 23.44 8.47 8.48
C VAL A 85 22.97 9.13 7.19
N LEU A 86 23.10 10.46 7.04
CA LEU A 86 22.58 11.17 5.86
C LEU A 86 23.28 10.74 4.56
N GLY A 87 22.49 10.47 3.53
CA GLY A 87 22.98 10.03 2.22
C GLY A 87 23.53 8.60 2.22
N LYS A 88 23.26 7.82 3.28
CA LYS A 88 23.62 6.40 3.36
C LYS A 88 22.39 5.52 3.35
N ARG A 89 22.58 4.26 2.93
CA ARG A 89 21.58 3.22 3.05
C ARG A 89 21.30 2.88 4.53
N THR A 90 20.06 2.57 4.84
CA THR A 90 19.59 2.11 6.15
C THR A 90 18.51 1.06 5.94
N PHE A 91 18.19 0.31 6.99
CA PHE A 91 17.07 -0.62 6.99
C PHE A 91 15.99 -0.16 7.96
N ILE A 92 14.75 -0.09 7.48
CA ILE A 92 13.56 0.33 8.23
C ILE A 92 12.54 -0.82 8.30
N GLY A 93 11.49 -0.66 9.11
CA GLY A 93 10.37 -1.62 9.15
C GLY A 93 10.61 -2.86 10.01
N TRP A 94 11.53 -2.79 10.97
CA TRP A 94 11.82 -3.90 11.89
C TRP A 94 10.55 -4.53 12.47
N PRO A 95 10.43 -5.87 12.55
CA PRO A 95 11.46 -6.86 12.22
C PRO A 95 11.56 -7.23 10.73
N PHE A 96 10.65 -6.75 9.88
CA PHE A 96 10.63 -7.00 8.44
C PHE A 96 11.44 -5.94 7.70
N LEU A 97 12.75 -6.11 7.71
CA LEU A 97 13.68 -5.10 7.23
C LEU A 97 13.53 -4.82 5.73
N GLN A 98 13.40 -3.54 5.40
CA GLN A 98 13.40 -3.02 4.05
C GLN A 98 14.54 -1.99 3.92
N GLU A 99 15.36 -2.14 2.88
CA GLU A 99 16.41 -1.17 2.54
C GLU A 99 15.79 0.17 2.11
N GLY A 100 16.44 1.28 2.48
CA GLY A 100 16.08 2.61 2.01
C GLY A 100 17.25 3.60 2.16
N MET A 101 17.14 4.74 1.49
CA MET A 101 18.14 5.81 1.52
C MET A 101 17.72 6.91 2.48
N VAL A 102 18.58 7.28 3.44
CA VAL A 102 18.30 8.40 4.36
C VAL A 102 18.54 9.72 3.65
N VAL A 103 17.49 10.53 3.51
CA VAL A 103 17.55 11.82 2.82
C VAL A 103 17.52 13.01 3.77
N ALA A 104 16.83 12.86 4.91
CA ALA A 104 16.76 13.86 5.95
C ALA A 104 16.62 13.18 7.32
N LEU A 105 16.79 13.96 8.37
CA LEU A 105 16.39 13.62 9.73
C LEU A 105 15.69 14.81 10.36
N SER A 106 14.88 14.59 11.38
CA SER A 106 14.22 15.68 12.09
C SER A 106 14.04 15.34 13.55
N ASP A 107 14.31 16.32 14.40
CA ASP A 107 13.87 16.33 15.79
C ASP A 107 12.63 17.23 15.94
N GLU A 108 12.26 17.49 17.18
CA GLU A 108 11.09 18.30 17.53
C GLU A 108 11.12 19.69 16.90
N LEU A 109 12.30 20.29 16.70
CA LEU A 109 12.44 21.70 16.32
C LEU A 109 12.95 21.90 14.90
N PHE A 110 13.79 21.02 14.39
CA PHE A 110 14.50 21.17 13.13
C PHE A 110 14.40 19.93 12.23
N ARG A 111 14.44 20.15 10.92
CA ARG A 111 14.73 19.14 9.89
C ARG A 111 16.14 19.37 9.37
N TYR A 112 16.99 18.37 9.43
CA TYR A 112 18.37 18.42 8.96
C TYR A 112 18.55 17.68 7.65
N GLU A 113 19.24 18.35 6.73
CA GLU A 113 19.55 17.84 5.40
C GLU A 113 21.02 18.08 5.08
N LYS A 114 21.56 17.26 4.17
CA LYS A 114 22.93 17.39 3.70
C LYS A 114 22.94 18.37 2.54
N VAL A 115 23.64 19.49 2.70
CA VAL A 115 23.74 20.54 1.68
C VAL A 115 25.20 20.70 1.25
N LEU A 116 25.42 20.81 -0.06
CA LEU A 116 26.71 21.15 -0.65
C LEU A 116 26.95 22.66 -0.49
N VAL A 117 27.91 23.03 0.35
CA VAL A 117 28.27 24.43 0.59
C VAL A 117 29.53 24.77 -0.20
N GLY A 118 29.42 25.59 -1.25
CA GLY A 118 30.57 26.12 -1.99
C GLY A 118 30.66 25.82 -3.49
N GLY A 119 29.55 25.62 -4.20
CA GLY A 119 29.54 25.64 -5.68
C GLY A 119 30.35 24.52 -6.36
N GLY A 120 30.01 23.26 -6.09
CA GLY A 120 30.54 22.10 -6.83
C GLY A 120 31.84 21.49 -6.30
N VAL A 121 32.64 22.23 -5.52
CA VAL A 121 33.87 21.73 -4.83
C VAL A 121 33.75 21.93 -3.31
N GLY A 122 32.51 21.95 -2.82
CA GLY A 122 32.18 22.29 -1.44
C GLY A 122 32.22 21.11 -0.47
N SER A 123 32.63 21.36 0.77
CA SER A 123 32.44 20.40 1.86
C SER A 123 30.95 20.19 2.13
N GLU A 124 30.50 18.95 2.21
CA GLU A 124 29.13 18.64 2.59
C GLU A 124 28.91 18.97 4.08
N LYS A 125 27.86 19.75 4.38
CA LYS A 125 27.49 20.09 5.76
C LYS A 125 26.05 19.70 6.03
N VAL A 126 25.80 19.28 7.27
CA VAL A 126 24.45 19.02 7.78
C VAL A 126 23.89 20.35 8.27
N ILE A 127 22.76 20.79 7.69
CA ILE A 127 22.13 22.07 8.01
C ILE A 127 20.73 21.79 8.54
N GLY A 128 20.43 22.34 9.72
CA GLY A 128 19.09 22.28 10.33
C GLY A 128 18.22 23.44 9.86
N THR A 129 17.04 23.12 9.33
CA THR A 129 15.99 24.07 8.99
C THR A 129 14.88 23.98 10.03
N PRO A 130 14.51 25.08 10.71
CA PRO A 130 13.43 25.05 11.69
C PRO A 130 12.11 24.60 11.06
N HIS A 131 11.32 23.83 11.81
CA HIS A 131 9.95 23.52 11.40
C HIS A 131 9.10 24.80 11.35
N ASN A 132 8.12 24.85 10.44
CA ASN A 132 7.09 25.89 10.49
C ASN A 132 6.18 25.68 11.72
N GLN A 133 5.36 26.69 12.07
CA GLN A 133 4.51 26.63 13.29
C GLN A 133 3.60 25.39 13.36
N ASN A 134 3.09 24.92 12.22
CA ASN A 134 2.27 23.70 12.15
C ASN A 134 3.12 22.42 12.17
N GLY A 135 4.38 22.50 11.73
CA GLY A 135 5.33 21.41 11.56
C GLY A 135 5.71 20.75 12.88
N LEU A 136 5.77 21.52 13.98
CA LEU A 136 6.02 21.01 15.33
C LEU A 136 4.93 19.97 15.73
N GLY A 137 3.66 20.33 15.55
CA GLY A 137 2.53 19.46 15.85
C GLY A 137 2.46 18.24 14.92
N TYR A 138 2.77 18.41 13.64
CA TYR A 138 2.85 17.29 12.69
C TYR A 138 3.98 16.32 13.02
N TRP A 139 5.15 16.83 13.38
CA TRP A 139 6.29 16.00 13.78
C TRP A 139 5.93 15.16 15.01
N LYS A 140 5.36 15.80 16.05
CA LYS A 140 4.96 15.10 17.27
C LYS A 140 3.91 14.02 17.00
N SER A 141 2.91 14.34 16.19
CA SER A 141 1.88 13.39 15.77
C SER A 141 2.46 12.19 15.01
N LYS A 142 3.51 12.39 14.19
CA LYS A 142 4.20 11.30 13.48
C LYS A 142 5.01 10.43 14.43
N ALA A 143 5.76 11.03 15.35
CA ALA A 143 6.52 10.33 16.38
C ALA A 143 5.60 9.44 17.24
N ASP A 144 4.51 10.01 17.76
CA ASP A 144 3.53 9.29 18.59
C ASP A 144 2.81 8.19 17.79
N ARG A 145 2.53 8.41 16.50
CA ARG A 145 1.96 7.39 15.63
C ARG A 145 2.89 6.19 15.46
N ILE A 146 4.18 6.42 15.26
CA ILE A 146 5.17 5.34 15.12
C ILE A 146 5.24 4.52 16.41
N GLU A 147 5.35 5.19 17.56
CA GLU A 147 5.36 4.53 18.87
C GLU A 147 4.08 3.70 19.10
N ASN A 148 2.91 4.28 18.80
CA ASN A 148 1.63 3.60 18.97
C ASN A 148 1.51 2.38 18.04
N VAL A 149 1.90 2.49 16.78
CA VAL A 149 1.87 1.36 15.84
C VAL A 149 2.77 0.22 16.36
N TYR A 150 4.00 0.52 16.79
CA TYR A 150 4.88 -0.50 17.36
C TYR A 150 4.31 -1.12 18.63
N SER A 151 3.80 -0.29 19.53
CA SER A 151 3.25 -0.72 20.81
C SER A 151 1.99 -1.58 20.63
N LYS A 152 1.00 -1.09 19.89
CA LYS A 152 -0.33 -1.72 19.78
C LYS A 152 -0.43 -2.75 18.68
N ARG A 153 0.34 -2.67 17.59
CA ARG A 153 0.27 -3.67 16.52
C ARG A 153 1.30 -4.77 16.67
N PHE A 154 2.50 -4.43 17.16
CA PHE A 154 3.63 -5.36 17.20
C PHE A 154 4.04 -5.79 18.62
N GLY A 155 3.50 -5.17 19.67
CA GLY A 155 3.93 -5.47 21.04
C GLY A 155 5.36 -4.99 21.32
N VAL A 156 5.79 -3.91 20.68
CA VAL A 156 7.17 -3.41 20.74
C VAL A 156 7.17 -2.05 21.41
N VAL A 157 7.96 -1.91 22.48
CA VAL A 157 8.16 -0.64 23.18
C VAL A 157 9.45 -0.03 22.67
N THR A 158 9.33 0.99 21.82
CA THR A 158 10.45 1.68 21.18
C THR A 158 11.16 2.68 22.10
N GLY A 159 10.52 3.05 23.22
CA GLY A 159 10.87 4.23 24.00
C GLY A 159 10.44 5.53 23.28
N PRO A 160 10.68 6.69 23.92
CA PRO A 160 10.35 7.99 23.35
C PRO A 160 11.10 8.20 22.02
N VAL A 161 10.39 8.70 21.01
CA VAL A 161 10.95 9.01 19.70
C VAL A 161 11.37 10.48 19.66
N GLU A 162 12.68 10.71 19.80
CA GLU A 162 13.28 12.05 19.78
C GLU A 162 13.77 12.48 18.39
N VAL A 163 14.14 11.50 17.56
CA VAL A 163 14.67 11.73 16.21
C VAL A 163 14.00 10.80 15.21
N LEU A 164 13.48 11.39 14.13
CA LEU A 164 12.92 10.70 12.98
C LEU A 164 13.88 10.75 11.80
N LEU A 165 14.10 9.61 11.16
CA LEU A 165 14.75 9.52 9.85
C LEU A 165 13.70 9.60 8.75
N HIS A 166 13.95 10.44 7.74
CA HIS A 166 13.18 10.48 6.50
C HIS A 166 13.92 9.62 5.49
N VAL A 167 13.30 8.51 5.12
CA VAL A 167 13.91 7.46 4.31
C VAL A 167 13.10 7.30 3.04
N ARG A 168 13.79 7.20 1.90
CA ARG A 168 13.20 6.77 0.62
C ARG A 168 13.37 5.27 0.50
N PRO A 169 12.30 4.46 0.61
CA PRO A 169 12.42 3.02 0.51
C PRO A 169 12.96 2.59 -0.85
N LEU A 170 13.73 1.51 -0.88
CA LEU A 170 14.18 0.88 -2.11
C LEU A 170 12.98 0.30 -2.86
N LYS A 171 12.83 0.70 -4.12
CA LYS A 171 11.79 0.21 -5.03
C LYS A 171 12.27 -0.99 -5.85
N GLY A 172 13.54 -0.97 -6.25
CA GLY A 172 14.17 -2.05 -7.02
C GLY A 172 15.43 -1.58 -7.73
N LEU A 173 15.71 -2.17 -8.90
CA LEU A 173 16.78 -1.73 -9.78
C LEU A 173 16.20 -0.96 -10.97
N LYS A 174 16.83 0.14 -11.35
CA LYS A 174 16.54 0.91 -12.56
C LYS A 174 17.67 0.69 -13.56
N ARG A 175 17.29 0.38 -14.80
CA ARG A 175 18.20 0.32 -15.94
C ARG A 175 18.50 1.75 -16.39
N LEU A 176 19.78 2.08 -16.53
CA LEU A 176 20.26 3.33 -17.12
C LEU A 176 20.38 3.19 -18.64
N GLU A 177 20.60 4.31 -19.33
CA GLU A 177 20.76 4.35 -20.79
C GLU A 177 21.99 3.56 -21.27
N ASP A 178 23.01 3.46 -20.42
CA ASP A 178 24.22 2.66 -20.68
C ASP A 178 24.00 1.14 -20.50
N GLY A 179 22.83 0.70 -20.04
CA GLY A 179 22.51 -0.71 -19.77
C GLY A 179 22.87 -1.18 -18.36
N SER A 180 23.47 -0.34 -17.52
CA SER A 180 23.75 -0.68 -16.13
C SER A 180 22.48 -0.66 -15.26
N PHE A 181 22.49 -1.44 -14.18
CA PHE A 181 21.42 -1.49 -13.19
C PHE A 181 21.88 -0.87 -11.88
N ILE A 182 21.23 0.23 -11.49
CA ILE A 182 21.48 0.92 -10.22
C ILE A 182 20.25 0.82 -9.30
N LYS A 183 20.43 1.01 -8.00
CA LYS A 183 19.31 1.03 -7.05
C LYS A 183 18.38 2.22 -7.30
N ASP A 184 17.09 1.91 -7.47
CA ASP A 184 16.00 2.87 -7.61
C ASP A 184 15.29 3.03 -6.27
N TYR A 185 15.34 4.23 -5.71
CA TYR A 185 14.64 4.59 -4.48
C TYR A 185 13.37 5.37 -4.81
N GLU A 186 12.36 5.27 -3.96
CA GLU A 186 11.12 6.03 -4.13
C GLU A 186 11.36 7.54 -4.19
N GLY A 187 10.42 8.27 -4.82
CA GLY A 187 10.50 9.73 -4.99
C GLY A 187 10.33 10.52 -3.68
N ILE A 188 10.50 11.85 -3.78
CA ILE A 188 10.32 12.80 -2.67
C ILE A 188 8.91 12.70 -2.06
N ASP A 189 7.92 12.38 -2.89
CA ASP A 189 6.50 12.26 -2.53
C ASP A 189 6.17 11.04 -1.66
N LYS A 190 7.06 10.05 -1.61
CA LYS A 190 6.88 8.79 -0.89
C LYS A 190 7.96 8.54 0.17
N GLU A 191 8.50 9.63 0.72
CA GLU A 191 9.35 9.56 1.91
C GLU A 191 8.58 8.91 3.08
N THR A 192 9.22 7.95 3.75
CA THR A 192 8.68 7.26 4.92
C THR A 192 9.49 7.64 6.14
N GLU A 193 8.81 7.96 7.24
CA GLU A 193 9.48 8.26 8.50
C GLU A 193 9.70 7.00 9.36
N ALA A 194 10.88 6.89 9.94
CA ALA A 194 11.22 5.84 10.90
C ALA A 194 11.89 6.45 12.14
N ALA A 195 11.60 5.91 13.32
CA ALA A 195 12.32 6.27 14.54
C ALA A 195 13.77 5.79 14.45
N VAL A 196 14.75 6.65 14.75
CA VAL A 196 16.18 6.32 14.55
C VAL A 196 16.60 5.03 15.28
N GLN A 197 16.07 4.81 16.50
CA GLN A 197 16.35 3.62 17.30
C GLN A 197 15.75 2.33 16.73
N MET A 198 14.82 2.44 15.78
CA MET A 198 14.19 1.31 15.08
C MET A 198 14.85 1.03 13.73
N THR A 199 15.95 1.69 13.41
CA THR A 199 16.67 1.53 12.14
C THR A 199 18.00 0.82 12.34
N ILE A 200 18.42 0.09 11.30
CA ILE A 200 19.70 -0.63 11.29
C ILE A 200 20.62 0.01 10.26
N SER A 201 21.84 0.29 10.70
CA SER A 201 22.88 0.86 9.87
C SER A 201 23.26 -0.07 8.70
N SER A 202 23.61 0.54 7.57
CA SER A 202 24.14 -0.09 6.36
C SER A 202 25.14 -1.25 6.57
N SER A 203 26.00 -1.14 7.58
CA SER A 203 27.08 -2.09 7.87
C SER A 203 26.63 -3.36 8.56
N ALA A 204 25.48 -3.34 9.23
CA ALA A 204 24.93 -4.48 9.98
C ALA A 204 23.84 -5.23 9.22
N GLY A 205 23.22 -4.61 8.20
CA GLY A 205 22.22 -5.24 7.36
C GLY A 205 22.83 -6.09 6.25
N VAL A 206 22.15 -7.18 5.89
CA VAL A 206 22.51 -8.02 4.75
C VAL A 206 21.85 -7.49 3.49
N GLU A 207 22.65 -7.38 2.42
CA GLU A 207 22.18 -6.94 1.12
C GLU A 207 21.42 -8.04 0.39
N ASP A 208 20.31 -7.67 -0.25
CA ASP A 208 19.51 -8.59 -1.05
C ASP A 208 20.21 -8.87 -2.39
N PRO A 209 20.50 -10.15 -2.73
CA PRO A 209 21.06 -10.51 -4.03
C PRO A 209 20.23 -10.01 -5.22
N ARG A 210 18.92 -9.81 -5.05
CA ARG A 210 18.01 -9.31 -6.09
C ARG A 210 18.26 -7.84 -6.42
N PHE A 211 18.84 -7.06 -5.50
CA PHE A 211 19.06 -5.62 -5.63
C PHE A 211 20.54 -5.25 -5.74
N VAL A 212 21.42 -6.21 -6.00
CA VAL A 212 22.83 -5.93 -6.29
C VAL A 212 22.94 -5.21 -7.63
N GLU A 213 23.60 -4.05 -7.61
CA GLU A 213 23.87 -3.24 -8.80
C GLU A 213 24.76 -3.99 -9.78
N ARG A 214 24.50 -3.83 -11.08
CA ARG A 214 25.22 -4.54 -12.15
C ARG A 214 25.72 -3.55 -13.17
N ALA A 215 26.96 -3.71 -13.59
CA ALA A 215 27.50 -2.98 -14.73
C ALA A 215 26.74 -3.35 -16.01
N ALA A 216 26.83 -2.48 -17.01
CA ALA A 216 26.25 -2.73 -18.33
C ALA A 216 26.76 -4.05 -18.91
N PRO A 217 25.90 -5.06 -19.13
CA PRO A 217 26.28 -6.26 -19.86
C PRO A 217 26.53 -5.91 -21.33
N LYS A 218 27.24 -6.78 -22.05
CA LYS A 218 27.33 -6.66 -23.51
C LYS A 218 25.96 -6.90 -24.13
N LEU A 219 25.70 -6.25 -25.26
CA LEU A 219 24.42 -6.34 -25.94
C LEU A 219 24.08 -7.78 -26.35
N GLU A 220 25.09 -8.58 -26.73
CA GLU A 220 24.96 -10.01 -27.09
C GLU A 220 24.52 -10.88 -25.90
N ASP A 221 25.03 -10.57 -24.69
CA ASP A 221 24.70 -11.31 -23.47
C ASP A 221 23.32 -10.91 -22.93
N GLU A 222 22.93 -9.64 -23.10
CA GLU A 222 21.64 -9.11 -22.66
C GLU A 222 20.50 -9.54 -23.61
N PHE A 223 20.76 -9.50 -24.92
CA PHE A 223 19.81 -9.80 -25.97
C PHE A 223 20.37 -10.88 -26.91
N PRO A 224 20.38 -12.16 -26.48
CA PRO A 224 20.85 -13.25 -27.32
C PRO A 224 19.92 -13.43 -28.52
N GLU A 225 20.48 -13.95 -29.62
CA GLU A 225 19.72 -14.21 -30.84
C GLU A 225 18.54 -15.15 -30.56
N GLY A 226 17.39 -14.84 -31.15
CA GLY A 226 16.15 -15.57 -30.92
C GLY A 226 15.40 -15.19 -29.65
N SER A 227 15.95 -14.31 -28.80
CA SER A 227 15.23 -13.79 -27.63
C SER A 227 13.98 -13.00 -28.02
N ARG A 228 12.93 -13.12 -27.19
CA ARG A 228 11.64 -12.45 -27.39
C ARG A 228 11.60 -11.19 -26.54
N ILE A 229 11.33 -10.06 -27.16
CA ILE A 229 11.34 -8.73 -26.53
C ILE A 229 10.10 -7.94 -26.94
N PHE A 230 9.87 -6.80 -26.30
CA PHE A 230 8.88 -5.82 -26.73
C PHE A 230 9.56 -4.61 -27.36
N PHE A 231 9.06 -4.16 -28.50
CA PHE A 231 9.55 -2.97 -29.15
C PHE A 231 8.89 -1.72 -28.55
N LEU A 232 9.69 -0.73 -28.15
CA LEU A 232 9.21 0.51 -27.51
C LEU A 232 9.37 1.75 -28.41
N GLY A 233 9.66 1.58 -29.70
CA GLY A 233 9.76 2.70 -30.64
C GLY A 233 8.39 3.18 -31.13
N GLU A 234 8.35 4.44 -31.60
CA GLU A 234 7.12 5.15 -31.98
C GLU A 234 6.23 4.39 -32.98
N HIS A 235 6.85 3.69 -33.94
CA HIS A 235 6.14 3.04 -35.05
C HIS A 235 5.45 1.72 -34.68
N ALA A 236 5.81 1.10 -33.55
CA ALA A 236 5.29 -0.22 -33.16
C ALA A 236 5.36 -0.45 -31.64
N TYR A 237 5.03 0.59 -30.86
CA TYR A 237 5.13 0.56 -29.41
C TYR A 237 4.31 -0.59 -28.80
N GLY A 238 4.96 -1.44 -28.01
CA GLY A 238 4.36 -2.60 -27.34
C GLY A 238 4.24 -3.85 -28.21
N VAL A 239 4.70 -3.84 -29.46
CA VAL A 239 4.65 -5.00 -30.36
C VAL A 239 5.71 -6.03 -29.96
N ALA A 240 5.36 -7.31 -30.02
CA ALA A 240 6.29 -8.41 -29.79
C ALA A 240 7.33 -8.48 -30.91
N ALA A 241 8.59 -8.61 -30.53
CA ALA A 241 9.71 -8.70 -31.47
C ALA A 241 10.64 -9.86 -31.08
N GLN A 242 11.39 -10.34 -32.07
CA GLN A 242 12.44 -11.33 -31.87
C GLN A 242 13.78 -10.76 -32.31
N VAL A 243 14.83 -10.97 -31.52
CA VAL A 243 16.19 -10.56 -31.89
C VAL A 243 16.69 -11.45 -33.02
N SER A 244 17.03 -10.85 -34.16
CA SER A 244 17.60 -11.55 -35.32
C SER A 244 19.11 -11.42 -35.43
N GLY A 245 19.71 -10.51 -34.68
CA GLY A 245 21.16 -10.35 -34.63
C GLY A 245 21.55 -9.16 -33.78
N THR A 246 22.73 -9.25 -33.19
CA THR A 246 23.28 -8.23 -32.30
C THR A 246 24.65 -7.83 -32.82
N THR A 247 24.91 -6.53 -32.86
CA THR A 247 26.23 -5.94 -33.13
C THR A 247 26.71 -5.23 -31.87
N ASP A 248 27.97 -4.80 -31.80
CA ASP A 248 28.52 -4.09 -30.64
C ASP A 248 27.63 -2.90 -30.19
N ASP A 249 27.07 -2.14 -31.14
CA ASP A 249 26.28 -0.93 -30.87
C ASP A 249 24.80 -0.99 -31.32
N SER A 250 24.36 -2.08 -31.95
CA SER A 250 23.01 -2.12 -32.54
C SER A 250 22.32 -3.47 -32.46
N LEU A 251 21.01 -3.44 -32.24
CA LEU A 251 20.14 -4.61 -32.14
C LEU A 251 19.23 -4.69 -33.37
N SER A 252 19.32 -5.80 -34.11
CA SER A 252 18.41 -6.10 -35.22
C SER A 252 17.25 -6.95 -34.71
N VAL A 253 16.02 -6.51 -35.01
CA VAL A 253 14.80 -7.13 -34.49
C VAL A 253 13.78 -7.37 -35.61
N VAL A 254 13.07 -8.48 -35.53
CA VAL A 254 11.94 -8.82 -36.39
C VAL A 254 10.66 -8.57 -35.62
N LEU A 255 9.81 -7.68 -36.11
CA LEU A 255 8.52 -7.35 -35.50
C LEU A 255 7.44 -8.32 -35.99
N ALA A 256 6.62 -8.81 -35.06
CA ALA A 256 5.48 -9.65 -35.38
C ALA A 256 4.19 -8.81 -35.33
N PHE A 257 3.64 -8.48 -36.50
CA PHE A 257 2.35 -7.80 -36.62
C PHE A 257 1.23 -8.80 -36.90
N PHE A 258 0.12 -8.72 -36.17
CA PHE A 258 -1.09 -9.41 -36.56
C PHE A 258 -1.94 -8.48 -37.43
N PRO A 259 -2.39 -8.91 -38.62
CA PRO A 259 -3.22 -8.09 -39.49
C PRO A 259 -4.53 -7.58 -38.83
N SER A 260 -5.03 -8.27 -37.80
CA SER A 260 -6.26 -7.89 -37.08
C SER A 260 -6.06 -6.81 -36.02
N ASP A 261 -4.84 -6.57 -35.54
CA ASP A 261 -4.57 -5.65 -34.41
C ASP A 261 -5.10 -4.24 -34.67
N THR A 262 -4.90 -3.73 -35.89
CA THR A 262 -5.37 -2.38 -36.27
C THR A 262 -6.89 -2.29 -36.21
N THR A 263 -7.58 -3.32 -36.71
CA THR A 263 -9.05 -3.36 -36.72
C THR A 263 -9.63 -3.53 -35.32
N GLU A 264 -9.04 -4.39 -34.50
CA GLU A 264 -9.47 -4.62 -33.11
C GLU A 264 -9.23 -3.38 -32.25
N ASN A 265 -8.05 -2.77 -32.34
CA ASN A 265 -7.75 -1.53 -31.62
C ASN A 265 -8.69 -0.39 -32.02
N ALA A 266 -9.07 -0.29 -33.30
CA ALA A 266 -10.06 0.69 -33.74
C ALA A 266 -11.45 0.42 -33.14
N GLN A 267 -11.87 -0.84 -33.08
CA GLN A 267 -13.13 -1.24 -32.43
C GLN A 267 -13.13 -0.90 -30.94
N PHE A 268 -12.07 -1.28 -30.20
CA PHE A 268 -11.96 -0.95 -28.78
C PHE A 268 -11.94 0.56 -28.52
N LYS A 269 -11.20 1.33 -29.33
CA LYS A 269 -11.20 2.80 -29.25
C LYS A 269 -12.60 3.37 -29.50
N SER A 270 -13.37 2.81 -30.42
CA SER A 270 -14.73 3.26 -30.70
C SER A 270 -15.68 3.01 -29.53
N ILE A 271 -15.58 1.84 -28.89
CA ILE A 271 -16.37 1.48 -27.69
C ILE A 271 -15.99 2.41 -26.54
N VAL A 272 -14.70 2.54 -26.24
CA VAL A 272 -14.23 3.41 -25.17
C VAL A 272 -14.67 4.84 -25.43
N ASN A 273 -14.43 5.41 -26.62
CA ASN A 273 -14.86 6.76 -26.94
C ASN A 273 -16.37 6.93 -26.83
N SER A 274 -17.16 5.93 -27.21
CA SER A 274 -18.61 5.97 -27.02
C SER A 274 -19.00 6.00 -25.53
N GLU A 275 -18.24 5.37 -24.65
CA GLU A 275 -18.43 5.37 -23.19
C GLU A 275 -17.83 6.61 -22.49
N THR A 276 -16.63 7.07 -22.85
CA THR A 276 -16.03 8.29 -22.29
C THR A 276 -16.74 9.54 -22.77
N LEU A 277 -17.18 9.60 -24.04
CA LEU A 277 -18.00 10.72 -24.52
C LEU A 277 -19.44 10.61 -24.00
N SER A 278 -19.96 9.42 -23.65
CA SER A 278 -21.24 9.30 -22.94
C SER A 278 -21.16 9.77 -21.49
N SER A 279 -19.98 9.80 -20.86
CA SER A 279 -19.81 10.46 -19.54
C SER A 279 -20.05 11.98 -19.59
N THR A 280 -19.99 12.57 -20.78
CA THR A 280 -20.31 13.98 -21.08
C THR A 280 -21.64 14.13 -21.84
N SER A 281 -22.30 13.02 -22.22
CA SER A 281 -23.56 13.01 -22.98
C SER A 281 -24.74 12.55 -22.13
N PRO A 282 -25.98 13.05 -22.32
CA PRO A 282 -27.10 12.88 -21.38
C PRO A 282 -27.67 11.45 -21.25
N SER A 283 -27.11 10.47 -21.95
CA SER A 283 -27.72 9.16 -22.21
C SER A 283 -27.18 7.98 -21.39
N GLN A 284 -26.19 8.18 -20.50
CA GLN A 284 -25.84 7.17 -19.49
C GLN A 284 -25.74 7.78 -18.08
N SER A 285 -26.57 7.22 -17.19
CA SER A 285 -26.76 7.46 -15.75
C SER A 285 -26.02 8.67 -15.15
N ARG A 286 -26.77 9.75 -14.93
CA ARG A 286 -26.32 10.82 -14.04
C ARG A 286 -26.07 10.24 -12.66
N TRP A 287 -24.97 10.68 -12.06
CA TRP A 287 -24.61 10.32 -10.69
C TRP A 287 -25.05 11.43 -9.76
N HIS A 288 -25.83 11.06 -8.76
CA HIS A 288 -26.37 11.99 -7.79
C HIS A 288 -25.68 11.78 -6.45
N PRO A 289 -25.13 12.84 -5.83
CA PRO A 289 -24.65 12.78 -4.45
C PRO A 289 -25.74 12.27 -3.52
N ALA A 290 -25.35 11.60 -2.43
CA ALA A 290 -26.30 11.03 -1.47
C ALA A 290 -27.40 12.01 -1.02
N PHE A 291 -27.05 13.28 -0.79
CA PHE A 291 -28.03 14.30 -0.41
C PHE A 291 -29.04 14.56 -1.53
N THR A 292 -28.58 14.67 -2.79
CA THR A 292 -29.44 14.91 -3.95
C THR A 292 -30.34 13.71 -4.22
N ALA A 293 -29.79 12.49 -4.14
CA ALA A 293 -30.55 11.26 -4.28
C ALA A 293 -31.65 11.14 -3.21
N ALA A 294 -31.34 11.50 -1.95
CA ALA A 294 -32.32 11.53 -0.87
C ALA A 294 -33.44 12.55 -1.14
N SER A 295 -33.09 13.75 -1.63
CA SER A 295 -34.07 14.76 -2.02
C SER A 295 -34.96 14.33 -3.19
N ILE A 296 -34.41 13.66 -4.21
CA ILE A 296 -35.19 13.13 -5.35
C ILE A 296 -36.19 12.05 -4.89
N LEU A 297 -35.80 11.23 -3.92
CA LEU A 297 -36.62 10.16 -3.36
C LEU A 297 -37.55 10.64 -2.22
N ASN A 298 -37.41 11.90 -1.79
CA ASN A 298 -38.14 12.50 -0.68
C ASN A 298 -38.03 11.70 0.64
N ILE A 299 -36.83 11.18 0.93
CA ILE A 299 -36.51 10.43 2.17
C ILE A 299 -35.37 11.09 2.92
N SER A 300 -35.18 10.74 4.21
CA SER A 300 -34.01 11.24 4.94
C SER A 300 -32.70 10.63 4.42
N ASN A 301 -31.60 11.37 4.57
CA ASN A 301 -30.25 10.86 4.32
C ASN A 301 -29.93 9.60 5.17
N ARG A 302 -30.55 9.48 6.36
CA ARG A 302 -30.41 8.30 7.23
C ARG A 302 -31.09 7.08 6.60
N ALA A 303 -32.35 7.22 6.16
CA ALA A 303 -33.10 6.14 5.51
C ALA A 303 -32.41 5.68 4.23
N LEU A 304 -32.02 6.62 3.36
CA LEU A 304 -31.21 6.31 2.18
C LEU A 304 -29.94 5.57 2.59
N SER A 305 -29.26 6.02 3.64
CA SER A 305 -28.01 5.39 4.05
C SER A 305 -28.18 3.96 4.56
N LYS A 306 -29.22 3.70 5.33
CA LYS A 306 -29.53 2.38 5.88
C LYS A 306 -30.00 1.42 4.79
N ILE A 307 -30.95 1.83 3.96
CA ILE A 307 -31.55 0.95 2.94
C ILE A 307 -30.56 0.58 1.83
N THR A 308 -29.63 1.48 1.51
CA THR A 308 -28.58 1.21 0.50
C THR A 308 -27.43 0.36 1.05
N SER A 309 -27.31 0.25 2.38
CA SER A 309 -26.36 -0.63 3.07
C SER A 309 -26.98 -1.99 3.41
N SER A 310 -26.27 -2.83 4.18
CA SER A 310 -26.88 -4.01 4.79
C SER A 310 -27.73 -3.57 6.00
N PHE A 311 -29.04 -3.81 5.91
CA PHE A 311 -30.01 -3.46 6.93
C PHE A 311 -30.64 -4.73 7.48
N MET A 312 -30.14 -5.18 8.63
CA MET A 312 -30.60 -6.40 9.28
C MET A 312 -31.73 -6.09 10.26
N ILE A 313 -32.85 -6.80 10.13
CA ILE A 313 -33.91 -6.84 11.13
C ILE A 313 -33.91 -8.18 11.85
N ILE A 314 -34.37 -8.20 13.10
CA ILE A 314 -34.55 -9.43 13.89
C ILE A 314 -36.06 -9.66 13.99
N THR A 315 -36.54 -10.80 13.50
CA THR A 315 -37.95 -11.19 13.62
C THR A 315 -38.24 -11.71 15.03
N SER A 316 -39.52 -11.90 15.37
CA SER A 316 -39.97 -12.53 16.63
C SER A 316 -39.27 -13.86 16.93
N ASP A 317 -38.87 -14.56 15.86
CA ASP A 317 -38.27 -15.88 15.93
C ASP A 317 -36.76 -15.82 16.21
N GLY A 318 -36.20 -14.63 16.41
CA GLY A 318 -34.77 -14.40 16.66
C GLY A 318 -33.90 -14.51 15.40
N VAL A 319 -34.48 -14.78 14.25
CA VAL A 319 -33.78 -14.91 12.96
C VAL A 319 -33.50 -13.52 12.38
N LYS A 320 -32.29 -13.34 11.86
CA LYS A 320 -31.85 -12.08 11.26
C LYS A 320 -32.10 -12.10 9.75
N HIS A 321 -32.84 -11.13 9.24
CA HIS A 321 -33.11 -10.96 7.81
C HIS A 321 -32.53 -9.65 7.29
N ASN A 322 -31.81 -9.69 6.16
CA ASN A 322 -31.31 -8.48 5.50
C ASN A 322 -32.39 -7.93 4.57
N LEU A 323 -32.89 -6.73 4.88
CA LEU A 323 -33.82 -5.96 4.04
C LEU A 323 -33.12 -4.81 3.32
N GLY A 324 -31.80 -4.67 3.48
CA GLY A 324 -31.04 -3.64 2.77
C GLY A 324 -30.72 -4.07 1.34
N LEU A 325 -30.84 -3.14 0.40
CA LEU A 325 -30.47 -3.33 -1.01
C LEU A 325 -28.98 -3.67 -1.19
N SER A 326 -28.16 -3.39 -0.17
CA SER A 326 -26.75 -3.82 -0.13
C SER A 326 -25.96 -3.35 -1.36
N ILE A 327 -26.25 -2.13 -1.83
CA ILE A 327 -25.58 -1.51 -2.97
C ILE A 327 -24.33 -0.74 -2.56
N LYS A 328 -24.12 -0.50 -1.26
CA LYS A 328 -22.90 0.10 -0.70
C LYS A 328 -22.40 -0.65 0.52
N PHE A 329 -21.09 -0.77 0.67
CA PHE A 329 -20.45 -1.40 1.84
C PHE A 329 -19.24 -0.60 2.31
N GLU A 330 -19.46 0.39 3.17
CA GLU A 330 -18.39 1.27 3.68
C GLU A 330 -17.29 0.48 4.39
N ALA A 331 -17.66 -0.41 5.33
CA ALA A 331 -16.70 -1.19 6.11
C ALA A 331 -15.88 -2.17 5.27
N LYS A 332 -16.42 -2.64 4.14
CA LYS A 332 -15.73 -3.57 3.23
C LYS A 332 -15.05 -2.85 2.06
N GLY A 333 -15.27 -1.54 1.90
CA GLY A 333 -14.82 -0.80 0.73
C GLY A 333 -15.41 -1.27 -0.59
N LEU A 334 -16.62 -1.87 -0.59
CA LEU A 334 -17.26 -2.42 -1.79
C LEU A 334 -18.41 -1.55 -2.29
N LYS A 335 -18.61 -1.59 -3.60
CA LYS A 335 -19.71 -0.92 -4.33
C LYS A 335 -20.33 -1.88 -5.33
N VAL A 336 -21.57 -1.60 -5.72
CA VAL A 336 -22.24 -2.32 -6.81
C VAL A 336 -22.11 -1.49 -8.09
N VAL A 337 -21.43 -2.06 -9.09
CA VAL A 337 -21.14 -1.39 -10.37
C VAL A 337 -22.46 -1.00 -11.05
N GLY A 338 -22.52 0.24 -11.55
CA GLY A 338 -23.71 0.80 -12.19
C GLY A 338 -24.80 1.29 -11.23
N TYR A 339 -24.68 1.05 -9.91
CA TYR A 339 -25.65 1.50 -8.90
C TYR A 339 -25.06 2.50 -7.92
N SER A 340 -23.86 2.26 -7.40
CA SER A 340 -23.19 3.14 -6.45
C SER A 340 -21.73 3.38 -6.80
N ARG A 341 -21.21 4.55 -6.41
CA ARG A 341 -19.78 4.87 -6.45
C ARG A 341 -19.41 5.81 -5.31
N LYS A 342 -18.12 5.88 -4.96
CA LYS A 342 -17.58 7.00 -4.20
C LYS A 342 -17.14 8.07 -5.19
N GLY A 343 -17.67 9.28 -5.04
CA GLY A 343 -17.26 10.43 -5.82
C GLY A 343 -15.81 10.80 -5.51
N ASN A 344 -15.09 11.24 -6.54
CA ASN A 344 -13.79 11.86 -6.34
C ASN A 344 -14.05 13.23 -5.70
N GLY A 345 -13.65 13.45 -4.45
CA GLY A 345 -13.87 14.71 -3.74
C GLY A 345 -13.06 15.91 -4.28
N ASN A 346 -12.72 15.92 -5.57
CA ASN A 346 -12.06 16.97 -6.31
C ASN A 346 -13.04 17.94 -6.98
N ASP A 347 -14.32 17.91 -6.59
CA ASP A 347 -15.31 18.89 -7.05
C ASP A 347 -15.10 20.22 -6.31
N GLY A 348 -14.03 20.94 -6.67
CA GLY A 348 -13.85 22.39 -6.53
C GLY A 348 -13.91 23.07 -5.14
N ILE A 349 -14.33 22.40 -4.07
CA ILE A 349 -14.49 23.04 -2.75
C ILE A 349 -13.16 22.97 -2.00
N ARG A 350 -12.45 24.10 -2.07
CA ARG A 350 -11.19 24.39 -1.39
C ARG A 350 -11.29 24.11 0.11
N GLY A 351 -10.31 23.37 0.66
CA GLY A 351 -9.86 23.60 2.04
C GLY A 351 -10.35 22.66 3.14
N GLY A 352 -10.76 21.42 2.83
CA GLY A 352 -10.99 20.38 3.85
C GLY A 352 -10.82 19.01 3.24
N GLY A 353 -10.13 18.09 3.94
CA GLY A 353 -9.80 16.75 3.42
C GLY A 353 -10.99 16.12 2.70
N ALA A 354 -10.80 15.81 1.41
CA ALA A 354 -11.84 15.36 0.50
C ALA A 354 -12.59 14.15 1.07
N ARG A 355 -13.74 14.38 1.70
CA ARG A 355 -14.63 13.30 2.12
C ARG A 355 -15.24 12.73 0.85
N GLN A 356 -14.77 11.55 0.47
CA GLN A 356 -15.33 10.81 -0.66
C GLN A 356 -16.78 10.44 -0.34
N ASN A 357 -17.71 11.20 -0.89
CA ASN A 357 -19.14 11.02 -0.66
C ASN A 357 -19.69 9.90 -1.56
N TRP A 358 -20.70 9.18 -1.09
CA TRP A 358 -21.41 8.20 -1.90
C TRP A 358 -22.30 8.89 -2.93
N GLU A 359 -22.27 8.37 -4.14
CA GLU A 359 -23.09 8.80 -5.26
C GLU A 359 -23.86 7.60 -5.84
N TYR A 360 -25.06 7.86 -6.32
CA TYR A 360 -25.99 6.85 -6.84
C TYR A 360 -26.38 7.18 -8.27
N SER A 361 -26.45 6.17 -9.12
CA SER A 361 -26.91 6.33 -10.51
C SER A 361 -28.43 6.53 -10.58
N ASP A 362 -28.92 7.02 -11.72
CA ASP A 362 -30.37 7.04 -12.00
C ASP A 362 -31.02 5.64 -11.82
N LYS A 363 -30.33 4.55 -12.18
CA LYS A 363 -30.81 3.17 -11.99
C LYS A 363 -30.98 2.81 -10.52
N ALA A 364 -30.07 3.27 -9.67
CA ALA A 364 -30.19 3.07 -8.23
C ALA A 364 -31.33 3.88 -7.63
N ILE A 365 -31.54 5.11 -8.10
CA ILE A 365 -32.69 5.91 -7.69
C ILE A 365 -34.00 5.22 -8.08
N GLU A 366 -34.11 4.70 -9.31
CA GLU A 366 -35.31 3.96 -9.74
C GLU A 366 -35.54 2.72 -8.89
N LEU A 367 -34.50 1.91 -8.65
CA LEU A 367 -34.60 0.73 -7.79
C LEU A 367 -35.06 1.09 -6.36
N ILE A 368 -34.55 2.18 -5.80
CA ILE A 368 -34.96 2.62 -4.45
C ILE A 368 -36.39 3.14 -4.48
N ARG A 369 -36.82 3.82 -5.55
CA ARG A 369 -38.20 4.29 -5.73
C ARG A 369 -39.18 3.13 -5.82
N GLU A 370 -38.86 2.11 -6.60
CA GLU A 370 -39.65 0.87 -6.67
C GLU A 370 -39.76 0.22 -5.29
N TYR A 371 -38.64 0.16 -4.55
CA TYR A 371 -38.66 -0.40 -3.20
C TYR A 371 -39.53 0.44 -2.24
N LEU A 372 -39.42 1.76 -2.31
CA LEU A 372 -40.21 2.69 -1.50
C LEU A 372 -41.71 2.58 -1.77
N ASN A 373 -42.10 2.45 -3.04
CA ASN A 373 -43.50 2.30 -3.42
C ASN A 373 -44.09 0.95 -2.99
N ALA A 374 -43.28 -0.11 -3.00
CA ALA A 374 -43.72 -1.45 -2.62
C ALA A 374 -43.84 -1.64 -1.10
N PHE A 375 -43.00 -0.98 -0.30
CA PHE A 375 -42.93 -1.17 1.15
C PHE A 375 -42.71 0.16 1.90
N PRO A 376 -43.68 1.10 1.86
CA PRO A 376 -43.53 2.43 2.43
C PRO A 376 -43.33 2.43 3.96
N GLU A 377 -43.84 1.41 4.67
CA GLU A 377 -43.76 1.32 6.13
C GLU A 377 -42.31 1.25 6.62
N ILE A 378 -41.46 0.57 5.84
CA ILE A 378 -40.02 0.45 6.14
C ILE A 378 -39.36 1.83 6.15
N PHE A 379 -39.69 2.68 5.17
CA PHE A 379 -39.09 4.00 5.03
C PHE A 379 -39.61 4.98 6.09
N MET A 380 -40.90 4.91 6.44
CA MET A 380 -41.47 5.67 7.55
C MET A 380 -40.75 5.38 8.87
N CYS A 381 -40.48 4.10 9.15
CA CYS A 381 -39.72 3.71 10.35
C CYS A 381 -38.28 4.23 10.33
N LEU A 382 -37.62 4.18 9.17
CA LEU A 382 -36.24 4.65 9.03
C LEU A 382 -36.12 6.16 9.20
N ASP A 383 -37.16 6.91 8.83
CA ASP A 383 -37.22 8.37 8.97
C ASP A 383 -37.59 8.82 10.39
N ALA A 384 -38.42 8.07 11.12
CA ALA A 384 -38.88 8.42 12.47
C ALA A 384 -37.78 8.47 13.54
N GLY A 385 -36.64 7.81 13.30
CA GLY A 385 -35.49 7.81 14.22
C GLY A 385 -35.66 6.88 15.42
N GLY A 386 -34.61 6.09 15.72
CA GLY A 386 -34.59 5.11 16.81
C GLY A 386 -34.21 3.71 16.33
N ASP A 387 -33.69 2.89 17.25
CA ASP A 387 -33.49 1.43 17.09
C ASP A 387 -34.74 0.66 17.59
N GLY A 388 -35.87 1.36 17.71
CA GLY A 388 -37.10 0.90 18.32
C GLY A 388 -38.08 0.28 17.32
N VAL A 389 -38.67 -0.82 17.75
CA VAL A 389 -39.75 -1.62 17.13
C VAL A 389 -40.66 -0.80 16.21
N CYS A 390 -40.69 -1.17 14.92
CA CYS A 390 -41.71 -0.72 13.98
C CYS A 390 -42.98 -1.53 14.22
N PHE A 391 -44.02 -0.92 14.78
CA PHE A 391 -45.35 -1.53 14.77
C PHE A 391 -45.97 -1.33 13.39
N PRO A 392 -46.47 -2.39 12.73
CA PRO A 392 -47.35 -2.17 11.59
C PRO A 392 -48.59 -1.42 12.08
N LEU A 393 -48.90 -0.29 11.45
CA LEU A 393 -50.27 0.20 11.49
C LEU A 393 -51.13 -0.90 10.86
N SER A 394 -52.14 -1.34 11.61
CA SER A 394 -53.02 -2.49 11.37
C SER A 394 -53.50 -2.65 9.91
N PRO A 395 -53.83 -3.89 9.49
CA PRO A 395 -54.27 -4.19 8.14
C PRO A 395 -55.65 -3.58 7.87
N LEU A 396 -55.83 -3.04 6.66
CA LEU A 396 -57.13 -2.91 6.02
C LEU A 396 -57.16 -3.80 4.77
#